data_AF-A0A967JM05-F1
#
_entry.id   AF-A0A967JM05-F1
#
_cell.length_a   1.000
_cell.length_b   1.000
_cell.length_c   1.000
_cell.angle_alpha   90.00
_cell.angle_beta   90.00
_cell.angle_gamma   90.00
#
_symmetry.space_group_name_H-M   'P 1'
#
loop_
_entity.id
_entity.type
_entity.pdbx_description
1 polymer ?
#
loop_
_entity_poly.entity_id
_entity_poly.type
_entity_poly.pdbx_seq_one_letter_code
_entity_poly.pdbx_strand_id
1 'polypeptide(L)'
;MRNPLGGLPRSLQAGIALMGLLGLLAWLAPLLATDLPWLVRDEVGMRSPALRVWLGGPRQVDAPGTVLLRAPIPHDPNRVDLGRVLQAPSAVHWLGTDGLGRDLLARVLHG
;
A
#
# COMPACT_ATOMS: atom_id res chain seq x y z
N MET A 1 34.69 2.88 -2.39
CA MET A 1 33.80 3.36 -1.30
C MET A 1 33.95 2.41 -0.12
N ARG A 2 34.38 2.88 1.05
CA ARG A 2 34.47 2.04 2.26
C ARG A 2 33.05 1.80 2.79
N ASN A 3 32.69 0.54 3.05
CA ASN A 3 31.40 0.20 3.65
C ASN A 3 31.31 0.91 5.03
N PRO A 4 30.39 1.87 5.23
CA PRO A 4 30.30 2.64 6.47
C PRO A 4 29.95 1.75 7.68
N LEU A 5 29.42 0.54 7.44
CA LEU A 5 29.06 -0.42 8.48
C LEU A 5 30.12 -1.51 8.70
N GLY A 6 31.26 -1.45 8.00
CA GLY A 6 32.28 -2.50 8.01
C GLY A 6 32.92 -2.82 9.37
N GLY A 7 32.77 -1.94 10.36
CA GLY A 7 33.25 -2.16 11.74
C GLY A 7 32.28 -2.91 12.66
N LEU A 8 31.04 -3.17 12.22
CA LEU A 8 30.01 -3.83 13.01
C LEU A 8 29.95 -5.35 12.72
N PRO A 9 29.55 -6.21 13.67
CA PRO A 9 29.35 -7.62 13.42
C PRO A 9 28.27 -7.85 12.35
N ARG A 10 28.44 -8.88 11.50
CA ARG A 10 27.52 -9.16 10.37
C ARG A 10 26.05 -9.33 10.79
N SER A 11 25.80 -9.87 11.99
CA SER A 11 24.46 -9.98 12.56
C SER A 11 23.82 -8.61 12.83
N LEU A 12 24.60 -7.64 13.31
CA LEU A 12 24.12 -6.27 13.53
C LEU A 12 23.89 -5.54 12.20
N GLN A 13 24.77 -5.74 11.21
CA GLN A 13 24.56 -5.19 9.87
C GLN A 13 23.26 -5.72 9.24
N ALA A 14 23.01 -7.04 9.37
CA ALA A 14 21.78 -7.66 8.90
C ALA A 14 20.54 -7.12 9.64
N GLY A 15 20.63 -6.91 10.97
CA GLY A 15 19.56 -6.31 11.75
C GLY A 15 19.23 -4.88 11.31
N ILE A 16 20.25 -4.03 11.14
CA ILE A 16 20.08 -2.65 10.66
C ILE A 16 19.46 -2.64 9.25
N ALA A 17 19.95 -3.51 8.36
CA ALA A 17 19.41 -3.63 7.01
C ALA A 17 17.93 -4.05 7.02
N LEU A 18 17.55 -5.00 7.88
CA LEU A 18 16.18 -5.45 8.04
C LEU A 18 15.28 -4.33 8.57
N MET A 19 15.71 -3.61 9.62
CA MET A 19 14.95 -2.48 10.17
C MET A 19 14.78 -1.36 9.14
N GLY A 20 15.82 -1.06 8.37
CA GLY A 20 15.76 -0.08 7.28
C GLY A 20 14.78 -0.51 6.18
N LEU A 21 14.80 -1.79 5.80
CA LEU A 21 13.86 -2.35 4.82
C LEU A 21 12.41 -2.27 5.30
N LEU A 22 12.14 -2.65 6.55
CA LEU A 22 10.80 -2.57 7.13
C LEU A 22 10.32 -1.12 7.26
N GLY A 23 11.20 -0.20 7.66
CA GLY A 23 10.89 1.23 7.71
C GLY A 23 10.56 1.82 6.33
N LEU A 24 11.31 1.42 5.30
CA LEU A 24 11.02 1.82 3.92
C LEU A 24 9.69 1.25 3.42
N LEU A 25 9.42 -0.03 3.72
CA LEU A 25 8.17 -0.70 3.36
C LEU A 25 6.96 -0.02 4.02
N ALA A 26 7.07 0.34 5.31
CA ALA A 26 6.05 1.10 6.03
C ALA A 26 5.88 2.52 5.46
N TRP A 27 6.97 3.20 5.09
CA TRP A 27 6.90 4.53 4.48
C TRP A 27 6.20 4.50 3.10
N LEU A 28 6.36 3.41 2.35
CA LEU A 28 5.69 3.19 1.07
C LEU A 28 4.29 2.55 1.19
N ALA A 29 3.85 2.19 2.40
CA ALA A 29 2.55 1.55 2.63
C ALA A 29 1.36 2.29 1.98
N PRO A 30 1.27 3.64 2.01
CA PRO A 30 0.16 4.35 1.38
C PRO A 30 0.12 4.21 -0.15
N LEU A 31 1.22 3.88 -0.81
CA LEU A 31 1.26 3.58 -2.24
C LEU A 31 0.96 2.10 -2.50
N LEU A 32 1.37 1.22 -1.60
CA LEU A 32 1.21 -0.24 -1.75
C LEU A 32 -0.19 -0.75 -1.40
N ALA A 33 -0.82 -0.16 -0.38
CA ALA A 33 -2.15 -0.48 0.11
C ALA A 33 -3.06 0.75 -0.01
N THR A 34 -3.61 0.93 -1.21
CA THR A 34 -4.52 2.04 -1.53
C THR A 34 -5.63 1.54 -2.43
N ASP A 35 -6.83 2.08 -2.23
CA ASP A 35 -7.98 1.84 -3.11
C ASP A 35 -7.88 2.60 -4.45
N LEU A 36 -6.90 3.51 -4.56
CA LEU A 36 -6.67 4.32 -5.75
C LEU A 36 -5.78 3.59 -6.78
N PRO A 37 -6.13 3.65 -8.07
CA PRO A 37 -5.26 3.15 -9.11
C PRO A 37 -3.96 3.97 -9.19
N TRP A 38 -2.86 3.30 -9.52
CA TRP A 38 -1.58 3.96 -9.78
C TRP A 38 -1.58 4.68 -11.11
N LEU A 39 -2.21 4.09 -12.12
CA LEU A 39 -2.27 4.65 -13.46
C LEU A 39 -3.67 4.49 -14.05
N VAL A 40 -4.23 5.61 -14.47
CA VAL A 40 -5.49 5.70 -15.21
C VAL A 40 -5.22 6.43 -16.51
N ARG A 41 -5.78 5.94 -17.61
CA ARG A 41 -5.80 6.66 -18.89
C ARG A 41 -7.18 7.26 -19.10
N ASP A 42 -7.23 8.56 -19.29
CA ASP A 42 -8.43 9.32 -19.65
C ASP A 42 -8.28 9.94 -21.05
N GLU A 43 -9.26 10.74 -21.47
CA GLU A 43 -9.27 11.43 -22.76
C GLU A 43 -8.15 12.48 -22.90
N VAL A 44 -7.63 12.99 -21.78
CA VAL A 44 -6.64 14.08 -21.72
C VAL A 44 -5.21 13.53 -21.63
N GLY A 45 -5.03 12.30 -21.15
CA GLY A 45 -3.74 11.63 -21.06
C GLY A 45 -3.68 10.54 -19.99
N MET A 46 -2.50 10.41 -19.38
CA MET A 46 -2.24 9.47 -18.29
C MET A 46 -2.20 10.23 -16.96
N ARG A 47 -2.92 9.72 -15.97
CA ARG A 47 -3.01 10.28 -14.63
C ARG A 47 -2.64 9.23 -13.59
N SER A 48 -2.05 9.69 -12.49
CA SER A 48 -1.68 8.85 -11.36
C SER A 48 -2.38 9.29 -10.07
N PRO A 49 -3.63 8.85 -9.83
CA PRO A 49 -4.42 9.25 -8.66
C PRO A 49 -3.72 8.92 -7.33
N ALA A 50 -3.18 7.71 -7.20
CA ALA A 50 -2.47 7.30 -5.99
C ALA A 50 -1.26 8.20 -5.68
N LEU A 51 -0.44 8.52 -6.69
CA LEU A 51 0.72 9.38 -6.52
C LEU A 51 0.33 10.81 -6.14
N ARG A 52 -0.72 11.35 -6.76
CA ARG A 52 -1.23 12.69 -6.44
C ARG A 52 -1.69 12.78 -4.99
N VAL A 53 -2.45 11.80 -4.50
CA VAL A 53 -2.92 11.78 -3.11
C VAL A 53 -1.75 11.58 -2.14
N TRP A 54 -0.79 10.73 -2.50
CA TRP A 54 0.43 10.55 -1.71
C TRP A 54 1.26 11.83 -1.59
N LEU A 55 1.30 12.66 -2.65
CA LEU A 55 1.94 13.98 -2.64
C LEU A 55 1.12 15.06 -1.89
N GLY A 56 0.03 14.69 -1.20
CA GLY A 56 -0.82 15.62 -0.45
C GLY A 56 -1.94 16.27 -1.27
N GLY A 57 -2.17 15.79 -2.49
CA GLY A 57 -3.30 16.22 -3.31
C GLY A 57 -4.64 15.70 -2.79
N PRO A 58 -5.76 16.33 -3.19
CA PRO A 58 -7.09 15.90 -2.76
C PRO A 58 -7.43 14.51 -3.32
N ARG A 59 -8.16 13.72 -2.53
CA ARG A 59 -8.86 12.53 -3.02
C ARG A 59 -10.04 12.98 -3.87
N GLN A 60 -9.87 12.98 -5.19
CA GLN A 60 -10.92 13.29 -6.13
C GLN A 60 -11.33 12.02 -6.88
N VAL A 61 -12.64 11.77 -6.97
CA VAL A 61 -13.17 10.76 -7.89
C VAL A 61 -12.98 11.34 -9.29
N ASP A 62 -11.87 10.97 -9.94
CA ASP A 62 -11.56 11.44 -11.29
C ASP A 62 -12.66 11.02 -12.29
N ALA A 63 -12.76 11.75 -13.39
CA ALA A 63 -13.62 11.42 -14.53
C ALA A 63 -13.43 9.95 -14.97
N PRO A 64 -14.45 9.32 -15.58
CA PRO A 64 -14.34 7.94 -16.05
C PRO A 64 -13.12 7.77 -16.95
N GLY A 65 -12.27 6.81 -16.61
CA GLY A 65 -11.04 6.48 -17.32
C GLY A 65 -10.74 4.99 -17.20
N THR A 66 -9.84 4.49 -18.05
CA THR A 66 -9.42 3.09 -18.02
C THR A 66 -8.32 2.91 -16.99
N VAL A 67 -8.58 2.07 -15.98
CA VAL A 67 -7.56 1.69 -15.00
C VAL A 67 -6.55 0.77 -15.68
N LEU A 68 -5.30 1.23 -15.75
CA LEU A 68 -4.21 0.46 -16.34
C LEU A 68 -3.45 -0.34 -15.28
N LEU A 69 -3.24 0.26 -14.11
CA LEU A 69 -2.48 -0.36 -13.03
C LEU A 69 -3.08 0.00 -11.67
N ARG A 70 -3.30 -1.03 -10.86
CA ARG A 70 -3.73 -0.91 -9.45
C ARG A 70 -2.56 -1.19 -8.52
N ALA A 71 -2.71 -0.73 -7.28
CA ALA A 71 -1.78 -1.08 -6.21
C ALA A 71 -1.77 -2.61 -5.98
N PRO A 72 -0.65 -3.18 -5.50
CA PRO A 72 -0.55 -4.60 -5.17
C PRO A 72 -1.63 -5.07 -4.18
N ILE A 73 -1.97 -4.21 -3.22
CA ILE A 73 -3.07 -4.40 -2.27
C ILE A 73 -4.11 -3.31 -2.58
N PRO A 74 -5.10 -3.57 -3.45
CA PRO A 74 -6.03 -2.54 -3.92
C PRO A 74 -7.16 -2.27 -2.91
N HIS A 75 -6.85 -2.24 -1.62
CA HIS A 75 -7.79 -2.06 -0.53
C HIS A 75 -7.35 -0.90 0.36
N ASP A 76 -8.30 -0.05 0.72
CA ASP A 76 -8.06 1.01 1.70
C ASP A 76 -8.15 0.42 3.13
N PRO A 77 -7.14 0.63 3.99
CA PRO A 77 -7.09 0.07 5.35
C PRO A 77 -8.22 0.56 6.27
N ASN A 78 -8.85 1.70 5.95
CA ASN A 78 -9.89 2.35 6.74
C ASN A 78 -11.28 2.22 6.14
N ARG A 79 -11.40 1.63 4.93
CA ARG A 79 -12.69 1.46 4.27
C ARG A 79 -13.51 0.36 4.93
N VAL A 80 -14.55 0.77 5.64
CA VAL A 80 -15.54 -0.10 6.27
C VAL A 80 -16.49 -0.68 5.21
N ASP A 81 -16.69 -1.99 5.25
CA ASP A 81 -17.63 -2.71 4.39
C ASP A 81 -18.40 -3.75 5.23
N LEU A 82 -19.54 -3.35 5.79
CA LEU A 82 -20.34 -4.22 6.65
C LEU A 82 -20.89 -5.46 5.92
N GLY A 83 -20.90 -5.47 4.59
CA GLY A 83 -21.28 -6.64 3.80
C GLY A 83 -20.19 -7.71 3.72
N ARG A 84 -18.96 -7.39 4.13
CA ARG A 84 -17.80 -8.29 4.12
C ARG A 84 -17.21 -8.50 5.50
N VAL A 85 -18.01 -8.52 6.55
CA VAL A 85 -17.55 -8.73 7.93
C VAL A 85 -17.07 -10.17 8.15
N LEU A 86 -15.93 -10.34 8.81
CA LEU A 86 -15.36 -11.64 9.21
C LEU A 86 -15.23 -12.65 8.06
N GLN A 87 -14.86 -12.17 6.87
CA GLN A 87 -14.56 -13.05 5.76
C GLN A 87 -13.23 -13.78 5.99
N ALA A 88 -13.24 -15.07 5.68
CA ALA A 88 -12.03 -15.90 5.68
C ALA A 88 -11.02 -15.42 4.60
N PRO A 89 -9.74 -15.80 4.72
CA PRO A 89 -8.72 -15.56 3.70
C PRO A 89 -9.18 -15.99 2.30
N SER A 90 -9.01 -15.10 1.32
CA SER A 90 -9.38 -15.32 -0.08
C SER A 90 -8.43 -14.58 -1.03
N ALA A 91 -8.53 -14.87 -2.33
CA ALA A 91 -7.76 -14.15 -3.35
C ALA A 91 -8.10 -12.64 -3.38
N VAL A 92 -9.29 -12.26 -2.90
CA VAL A 92 -9.70 -10.86 -2.76
C VAL A 92 -9.14 -10.26 -1.47
N HIS A 93 -9.30 -10.96 -0.35
CA HIS A 93 -8.83 -10.53 0.97
C HIS A 93 -7.80 -11.53 1.50
N TRP A 94 -6.52 -11.30 1.26
CA TRP A 94 -5.47 -12.32 1.48
C TRP A 94 -5.39 -12.82 2.92
N LEU A 95 -5.64 -11.95 3.90
CA LEU A 95 -5.71 -12.31 5.31
C LEU A 95 -7.15 -12.32 5.86
N GLY A 96 -8.16 -12.11 5.00
CA GLY A 96 -9.55 -11.95 5.39
C GLY A 96 -9.88 -10.52 5.82
N THR A 97 -11.02 -10.36 6.47
CA THR A 97 -11.53 -9.07 6.94
C THR A 97 -11.82 -9.05 8.43
N ASP A 98 -11.83 -7.87 9.02
CA ASP A 98 -12.14 -7.68 10.45
C ASP A 98 -13.65 -7.56 10.75
N GLY A 99 -13.98 -7.26 12.01
CA GLY A 99 -15.37 -7.06 12.47
C GLY A 99 -16.09 -5.85 11.84
N LEU A 100 -15.38 -4.98 11.14
CA LEU A 100 -15.92 -3.87 10.36
C LEU A 100 -15.83 -4.14 8.84
N GLY A 101 -15.40 -5.34 8.45
CA GLY A 101 -15.20 -5.75 7.08
C GLY A 101 -14.05 -5.06 6.37
N ARG A 102 -13.07 -4.55 7.11
CA ARG A 102 -11.85 -3.95 6.55
C ARG A 102 -10.83 -5.04 6.21
N ASP A 103 -10.05 -4.83 5.16
CA ASP A 103 -9.01 -5.78 4.73
C ASP A 103 -7.87 -5.86 5.76
N LEU A 104 -7.61 -7.06 6.28
CA LEU A 104 -6.62 -7.27 7.34
C LEU A 104 -5.19 -7.06 6.85
N LEU A 105 -4.87 -7.43 5.61
CA LEU A 105 -3.52 -7.25 5.06
C LEU A 105 -3.19 -5.77 4.87
N ALA A 106 -4.13 -5.00 4.32
CA ALA A 106 -4.01 -3.56 4.22
C ALA A 106 -3.75 -2.93 5.59
N ARG A 107 -4.49 -3.34 6.63
CA ARG A 107 -4.28 -2.83 7.98
C ARG A 107 -2.91 -3.19 8.56
N VAL A 108 -2.43 -4.42 8.35
CA VAL A 108 -1.09 -4.84 8.79
C VAL A 108 0.01 -4.01 8.12
N LEU A 109 -0.15 -3.65 6.84
CA LEU A 109 0.83 -2.84 6.14
C LEU A 109 0.87 -1.39 6.65
N HIS A 110 -0.26 -0.87 7.12
CA HIS A 110 -0.39 0.50 7.63
C HIS A 110 -0.06 0.66 9.12
N GLY A 111 -0.13 -0.43 9.91
CA GLY A 111 0.19 -0.41 11.35
C GLY A 111 -1.03 -0.11 12.23
#